data_AF-A0A6H9GQG5-F1
#
_entry.id   AF-A0A6H9GQG5-F1
#
_cell.length_a   1.000
_cell.length_b   1.000
_cell.length_c   1.000
_cell.angle_alpha   90.00
_cell.angle_beta   90.00
_cell.angle_gamma   90.00
#
_symmetry.space_group_name_H-M   'P 1'
#
loop_
_entity.id
_entity.type
_entity.pdbx_description
1 polymer ?
#
loop_
_entity_poly.entity_id
_entity_poly.type
_entity_poly.pdbx_seq_one_letter_code
_entity_poly.pdbx_strand_id
1 'polypeptide(L)'
;MKTNYHQANQSTSLSNPYLNNNFIPRSGQVSEGNNPTEREYAWQVASNLLVSFRYAWAGVRYAFVSQRNFRIHTLITLVAISWGLFLRVNAMEMAIVSLTCALVMVLELINTALESVVDLTVGQSYHDLAKIAKDCAAGAVLIASIAALLVAAFIFIPHLLV
;
A
#
# COMPACT_ATOMS: atom_id res chain seq x y z
N MET A 1 2.43 -58.63 -6.88
CA MET A 1 1.63 -58.58 -8.12
C MET A 1 0.19 -58.96 -7.77
N LYS A 2 -0.69 -57.95 -7.72
CA LYS A 2 -2.18 -58.00 -7.61
C LYS A 2 -2.80 -58.76 -6.42
N THR A 3 -3.94 -58.41 -5.82
CA THR A 3 -4.75 -57.20 -5.63
C THR A 3 -5.84 -57.67 -4.65
N ASN A 4 -5.96 -57.08 -3.46
CA ASN A 4 -7.09 -57.37 -2.55
C ASN A 4 -8.14 -56.27 -2.71
N TYR A 5 -9.24 -56.59 -3.39
CA TYR A 5 -10.48 -55.80 -3.34
C TYR A 5 -11.56 -56.69 -2.74
N HIS A 6 -11.79 -56.56 -1.44
CA HIS A 6 -13.13 -56.63 -0.84
C HIS A 6 -13.10 -56.07 0.59
N GLN A 7 -13.91 -55.03 0.79
CA GLN A 7 -14.50 -54.55 2.06
C GLN A 7 -13.58 -53.92 3.12
N ALA A 8 -13.66 -52.59 3.21
CA ALA A 8 -13.70 -51.87 4.49
C ALA A 8 -14.38 -50.50 4.28
N ASN A 9 -15.72 -50.50 4.40
CA ASN A 9 -16.47 -49.30 4.73
C ASN A 9 -16.40 -49.17 6.26
N GLN A 10 -15.69 -48.16 6.79
CA GLN A 10 -15.97 -47.52 8.08
C GLN A 10 -14.96 -46.36 8.36
N SER A 11 -15.46 -45.14 8.11
CA SER A 11 -15.32 -43.94 8.95
C SER A 11 -14.13 -43.82 9.90
N THR A 12 -13.14 -43.02 9.50
CA THR A 12 -12.36 -42.20 10.44
C THR A 12 -12.40 -40.75 9.96
N SER A 13 -13.32 -40.00 10.55
CA SER A 13 -13.51 -38.56 10.36
C SER A 13 -12.31 -37.78 10.92
N LEU A 14 -11.39 -37.36 10.06
CA LEU A 14 -10.55 -36.21 10.37
C LEU A 14 -11.36 -34.95 10.02
N SER A 15 -12.15 -34.47 10.99
CA SER A 15 -12.84 -33.19 10.91
C SER A 15 -11.81 -32.07 10.85
N ASN A 16 -11.47 -31.63 9.64
CA ASN A 16 -10.68 -30.42 9.42
C ASN A 16 -11.56 -29.20 9.77
N PRO A 17 -11.27 -28.47 10.86
CA PRO A 17 -12.13 -27.38 11.34
C PRO A 17 -12.15 -26.16 10.40
N TYR A 18 -11.34 -26.17 9.33
CA TYR A 18 -11.27 -25.10 8.33
C TYR A 18 -12.05 -25.38 7.04
N LEU A 19 -12.61 -26.58 6.86
CA LEU A 19 -13.45 -26.91 5.71
C LEU A 19 -14.93 -26.86 6.08
N ASN A 20 -15.43 -25.65 6.38
CA ASN A 20 -16.86 -25.40 6.43
C ASN A 20 -17.35 -25.13 4.99
N ASN A 21 -17.92 -26.16 4.35
CA ASN A 21 -18.42 -26.15 2.97
C ASN A 21 -19.66 -25.26 2.72
N ASN A 22 -19.91 -24.26 3.57
CA ASN A 22 -21.07 -23.37 3.46
C ASN A 22 -20.76 -21.99 2.84
N PHE A 23 -19.53 -21.75 2.37
CA PHE A 23 -19.20 -20.51 1.66
C PHE A 23 -19.26 -20.70 0.14
N ILE A 24 -20.45 -21.01 -0.38
CA ILE A 24 -20.79 -20.68 -1.77
C ILE A 24 -21.86 -19.59 -1.66
N PRO A 25 -21.56 -18.32 -1.97
CA PRO A 25 -22.59 -17.29 -1.95
C PRO A 25 -23.67 -17.65 -2.96
N ARG A 26 -24.90 -17.86 -2.47
CA ARG A 26 -26.07 -18.08 -3.32
C ARG A 26 -26.27 -16.83 -4.17
N SER A 27 -26.18 -16.98 -5.48
CA SER A 27 -26.56 -15.96 -6.46
C SER A 27 -28.05 -15.66 -6.28
N GLY A 28 -28.36 -14.57 -5.58
CA GLY A 28 -29.73 -14.07 -5.46
C GLY A 28 -30.12 -13.75 -4.03
N GLN A 29 -30.06 -12.47 -3.69
CA GLN A 29 -31.00 -11.63 -2.92
C GLN A 29 -30.24 -10.30 -2.71
N VAL A 30 -30.26 -9.44 -3.73
CA VAL A 30 -29.77 -8.06 -3.61
C VAL A 30 -30.85 -7.31 -2.84
N SER A 31 -30.62 -7.09 -1.55
CA SER A 31 -31.47 -6.21 -0.74
C SER A 31 -31.40 -4.80 -1.32
N GLU A 32 -32.54 -4.28 -1.79
CA GLU A 32 -32.74 -2.89 -2.15
C GLU A 32 -32.52 -2.00 -0.91
N GLY A 33 -31.28 -1.54 -0.74
CA GLY A 33 -30.88 -0.56 0.27
C GLY A 33 -29.92 0.43 -0.39
N ASN A 34 -30.45 1.58 -0.79
CA ASN A 34 -29.69 2.65 -1.45
C ASN A 34 -28.57 3.18 -0.53
N ASN A 35 -27.33 2.73 -0.76
CA ASN A 35 -26.08 3.47 -0.51
C ASN A 35 -24.94 2.85 -1.35
N PRO A 36 -24.62 3.38 -2.55
CA PRO A 36 -23.70 2.74 -3.51
C PRO A 36 -22.20 2.79 -3.13
N THR A 37 -21.87 2.90 -1.85
CA THR A 37 -20.52 3.23 -1.39
C THR A 37 -19.89 2.24 -0.40
N GLU A 38 -20.65 1.32 0.20
CA GLU A 38 -20.09 0.40 1.18
C GLU A 38 -19.68 -0.92 0.51
N ARG A 39 -18.37 -1.20 0.49
CA ARG A 39 -17.86 -2.49 0.03
C ARG A 39 -18.18 -3.55 1.09
N GLU A 40 -19.03 -4.51 0.73
CA GLU A 40 -19.40 -5.64 1.59
C GLU A 40 -18.24 -6.64 1.77
N TYR A 41 -17.36 -6.78 0.76
CA TYR A 41 -16.21 -7.68 0.81
C TYR A 41 -14.92 -7.01 0.30
N ALA A 42 -13.80 -7.24 1.00
CA ALA A 42 -12.49 -6.64 0.68
C ALA A 42 -11.93 -7.05 -0.70
N TRP A 43 -12.35 -8.19 -1.25
CA TRP A 43 -11.88 -8.72 -2.54
C TRP A 43 -12.65 -8.23 -3.78
N GLN A 44 -13.67 -7.35 -3.62
CA GLN A 44 -14.38 -6.81 -4.76
C GLN A 44 -13.48 -5.87 -5.58
N VAL A 45 -13.15 -6.31 -6.81
CA VAL A 45 -12.39 -5.53 -7.80
C VAL A 45 -13.27 -4.41 -8.34
N ALA A 46 -12.68 -3.24 -8.58
CA ALA A 46 -13.39 -2.10 -9.16
C ALA A 46 -14.02 -2.47 -10.51
N SER A 47 -15.31 -2.15 -10.68
CA SER A 47 -16.06 -2.48 -11.89
C SER A 47 -15.65 -1.65 -13.11
N ASN A 48 -15.14 -0.43 -12.90
CA ASN A 48 -14.76 0.52 -13.94
C ASN A 48 -13.57 1.40 -13.51
N LEU A 49 -12.86 2.00 -14.48
CA LEU A 49 -11.68 2.84 -14.24
C LEU A 49 -11.93 3.97 -13.23
N LEU A 50 -13.07 4.67 -13.35
CA LEU A 50 -13.44 5.75 -12.42
C LEU A 50 -13.52 5.28 -10.97
N VAL A 51 -13.99 4.04 -10.76
CA VAL A 51 -14.06 3.44 -9.42
C VAL A 51 -12.67 3.11 -8.91
N SER A 52 -11.76 2.62 -9.77
CA SER A 52 -10.35 2.39 -9.42
C SER A 52 -9.63 3.68 -9.02
N PHE A 53 -9.82 4.77 -9.77
CA PHE A 53 -9.26 6.09 -9.41
C PHE A 53 -9.81 6.59 -8.09
N ARG A 54 -11.12 6.42 -7.82
CA ARG A 54 -11.72 6.75 -6.53
C ARG A 54 -11.06 5.98 -5.38
N TYR A 55 -10.74 4.70 -5.58
CA TYR A 55 -10.05 3.90 -4.58
C TYR A 55 -8.59 4.32 -4.38
N ALA A 56 -7.86 4.59 -5.45
CA ALA A 56 -6.50 5.12 -5.36
C ALA A 56 -6.48 6.45 -4.60
N TRP A 57 -7.42 7.35 -4.92
CA TRP A 57 -7.56 8.63 -4.23
C TRP A 57 -7.92 8.47 -2.75
N ALA A 58 -8.80 7.52 -2.41
CA ALA A 58 -9.11 7.22 -1.02
C ALA A 58 -7.86 6.75 -0.24
N GLY A 59 -6.99 5.95 -0.85
CA GLY A 59 -5.72 5.53 -0.25
C GLY A 59 -4.75 6.70 -0.01
N VAL A 60 -4.59 7.59 -1.00
CA VAL A 60 -3.76 8.79 -0.85
C VAL A 60 -4.32 9.71 0.23
N ARG A 61 -5.64 9.93 0.25
CA ARG A 61 -6.31 10.74 1.27
C ARG A 61 -6.13 10.13 2.66
N TYR A 62 -6.27 8.81 2.80
CA TYR A 62 -6.05 8.12 4.06
C TYR A 62 -4.64 8.40 4.58
N ALA A 63 -3.60 8.14 3.77
CA ALA A 63 -2.21 8.38 4.16
C ALA A 63 -1.96 9.85 4.54
N PHE A 64 -2.52 10.80 3.81
CA PHE A 64 -2.37 12.22 4.13
C PHE A 64 -2.99 12.61 5.48
N VAL A 65 -4.15 12.05 5.83
CA VAL A 65 -4.83 12.36 7.09
C VAL A 65 -4.21 11.60 8.26
N SER A 66 -3.92 10.31 8.12
CA SER A 66 -3.42 9.46 9.20
C SER A 66 -1.93 9.64 9.46
N GLN A 67 -1.11 9.78 8.41
CA GLN A 67 0.35 9.71 8.55
C GLN A 67 1.01 11.08 8.57
N ARG A 68 1.73 11.37 9.66
CA ARG A 68 2.51 12.62 9.81
C ARG A 68 3.65 12.71 8.79
N ASN A 69 4.35 11.61 8.54
CA ASN A 69 5.50 11.60 7.62
C ASN A 69 5.06 11.87 6.18
N PHE A 70 3.95 11.27 5.73
CA PHE A 70 3.38 11.57 4.41
C PHE A 70 3.11 13.07 4.20
N ARG A 71 2.58 13.77 5.21
CA ARG A 71 2.38 15.23 5.14
C ARG A 71 3.69 16.01 5.04
N ILE A 72 4.70 15.60 5.82
CA ILE A 72 6.04 16.21 5.78
C ILE A 72 6.66 16.03 4.39
N HIS A 73 6.65 14.81 3.85
CA HIS A 73 7.17 14.53 2.51
C HIS A 73 6.40 15.26 1.42
N THR A 74 5.07 15.41 1.56
CA THR A 74 4.27 16.24 0.64
C THR A 74 4.73 17.69 0.65
N LEU A 75 4.93 18.28 1.84
CA LEU A 75 5.40 19.65 1.98
C LEU A 75 6.81 19.83 1.40
N ILE A 76 7.73 18.93 1.72
CA ILE A 76 9.11 18.94 1.18
C ILE A 76 9.09 18.85 -0.34
N THR A 77 8.25 17.96 -0.89
CA THR A 77 8.07 17.83 -2.35
C THR A 77 7.59 19.14 -2.96
N LEU A 78 6.57 19.77 -2.37
CA LEU A 78 6.05 21.04 -2.85
C LEU A 78 7.12 22.14 -2.83
N VAL A 79 7.91 22.20 -1.76
CA VAL A 79 9.04 23.14 -1.64
C VAL A 79 10.09 22.85 -2.71
N ALA A 80 10.50 21.59 -2.90
CA ALA A 80 11.51 21.21 -3.89
C ALA A 80 11.09 21.58 -5.32
N ILE A 81 9.84 21.30 -5.71
CA ILE A 81 9.31 21.67 -7.02
C ILE A 81 9.23 23.19 -7.19
N SER A 82 8.72 23.90 -6.17
CA SER A 82 8.65 25.37 -6.20
C SER A 82 10.03 26.00 -6.33
N TRP A 83 11.03 25.42 -5.65
CA TRP A 83 12.42 25.86 -5.69
C TRP A 83 13.05 25.62 -7.07
N GLY A 84 12.82 24.45 -7.66
CA GLY A 84 13.28 24.17 -9.02
C GLY A 84 12.70 25.15 -10.04
N LEU A 85 11.40 25.49 -9.91
CA LEU A 85 10.74 26.46 -10.78
C LEU A 85 11.32 27.87 -10.59
N PHE A 86 11.59 28.26 -9.34
CA PHE A 86 12.20 29.53 -9.00
C PHE A 86 13.61 29.68 -9.59
N LEU A 87 14.44 28.63 -9.49
CA LEU A 87 15.79 28.57 -10.05
C LEU A 87 15.82 28.38 -11.57
N ARG A 88 14.67 28.17 -12.21
CA ARG A 88 14.55 27.91 -13.67
C ARG A 88 15.44 26.77 -14.14
N VAL A 89 15.54 25.71 -13.33
CA VAL A 89 16.26 24.48 -13.70
C VAL A 89 15.69 23.91 -14.99
N ASN A 90 16.51 23.18 -15.74
CA ASN A 90 16.07 22.66 -17.03
C ASN A 90 15.00 21.56 -16.86
N ALA A 91 14.31 21.21 -17.95
CA ALA A 91 13.22 20.22 -17.91
C ALA A 91 13.67 18.84 -17.41
N MET A 92 14.92 18.46 -17.68
CA MET A 92 15.46 17.16 -17.28
C MET A 92 15.74 17.11 -15.78
N GLU A 93 16.32 18.18 -15.23
CA GLU A 93 16.55 18.36 -13.80
C GLU A 93 15.23 18.38 -13.02
N MET A 94 14.24 19.11 -13.53
CA MET A 94 12.89 19.13 -12.96
C MET A 94 12.25 17.74 -12.98
N ALA A 95 12.39 16.99 -14.06
CA ALA A 95 11.88 15.62 -14.16
C ALA A 95 12.56 14.69 -13.14
N ILE A 96 13.87 14.82 -12.96
CA ILE A 96 14.64 14.02 -11.98
C ILE A 96 14.19 14.34 -10.56
N VAL A 97 14.08 15.62 -10.18
CA VAL A 97 13.60 16.02 -8.84
C VAL A 97 12.16 15.55 -8.62
N SER A 98 11.29 15.72 -9.62
CA SER A 98 9.90 15.29 -9.53
C SER A 98 9.79 13.77 -9.34
N LEU A 99 10.59 13.00 -10.08
CA LEU A 99 10.59 11.54 -10.00
C LEU A 99 11.11 11.04 -8.65
N THR A 100 12.18 11.64 -8.11
CA THR A 100 12.71 11.23 -6.81
C THR A 100 11.76 11.60 -5.67
N CYS A 101 11.14 12.78 -5.69
CA CYS A 101 10.10 13.13 -4.73
C CYS A 101 8.88 12.20 -4.84
N ALA A 102 8.43 11.86 -6.06
CA ALA A 102 7.35 10.92 -6.27
C ALA A 102 7.69 9.52 -5.72
N LEU A 103 8.93 9.05 -5.87
CA LEU A 103 9.38 7.77 -5.32
C LEU A 103 9.28 7.74 -3.78
N VAL A 104 9.67 8.82 -3.10
CA VAL A 104 9.52 8.94 -1.64
C VAL A 104 8.05 8.83 -1.23
N MET A 105 7.16 9.54 -1.94
CA MET A 105 5.71 9.50 -1.70
C MET A 105 5.12 8.11 -1.91
N VAL A 106 5.56 7.39 -2.95
CA VAL A 106 5.16 6.00 -3.20
C VAL A 106 5.61 5.08 -2.07
N LEU A 107 6.85 5.21 -1.60
CA LEU A 107 7.37 4.40 -0.51
C LEU A 107 6.65 4.66 0.82
N GLU A 108 6.26 5.91 1.10
CA GLU A 108 5.41 6.23 2.25
C GLU A 108 4.01 5.58 2.17
N LEU A 109 3.40 5.53 0.98
CA LEU A 109 2.12 4.81 0.78
C LEU A 109 2.29 3.30 1.00
N ILE A 110 3.39 2.73 0.49
CA ILE A 110 3.72 1.32 0.70
C ILE A 110 3.98 1.05 2.19
N ASN A 111 4.71 1.92 2.89
CA ASN A 111 4.93 1.82 4.33
C ASN A 111 3.60 1.79 5.09
N THR A 112 2.70 2.72 4.78
CA THR A 112 1.36 2.80 5.38
C THR A 112 0.53 1.52 5.11
N ALA A 113 0.62 0.98 3.90
CA ALA A 113 -0.07 -0.26 3.54
C ALA A 113 0.51 -1.47 4.29
N LEU A 114 1.85 -1.56 4.40
CA LEU A 114 2.54 -2.61 5.17
C LEU A 114 2.19 -2.54 6.65
N GLU A 115 2.21 -1.35 7.25
CA GLU A 115 1.74 -1.14 8.63
C GLU A 115 0.33 -1.69 8.83
N SER A 116 -0.59 -1.36 7.91
CA SER A 116 -1.99 -1.81 7.98
C SER A 116 -2.11 -3.34 7.88
N VAL A 117 -1.33 -3.99 7.02
CA VAL A 117 -1.32 -5.46 6.86
C VAL A 117 -0.71 -6.14 8.08
N VAL A 118 0.37 -5.58 8.63
CA VAL A 118 1.01 -6.11 9.84
C VAL A 118 0.06 -5.98 11.03
N ASP A 119 -0.59 -4.83 11.21
CA ASP A 119 -1.56 -4.58 12.28
C ASP A 119 -2.77 -5.50 12.16
N LEU A 120 -3.24 -5.77 10.94
CA LEU A 120 -4.32 -6.73 10.69
C LEU A 120 -3.92 -8.16 11.10
N THR A 121 -2.66 -8.55 10.86
CA THR A 121 -2.18 -9.91 11.09
C THR A 121 -1.90 -10.18 12.57
N VAL A 122 -1.34 -9.19 13.26
CA VAL A 122 -0.81 -9.32 14.62
C VAL A 122 -1.85 -8.93 15.68
N GLY A 123 -2.81 -8.07 15.33
CA GLY A 123 -3.84 -7.59 16.25
C GLY A 123 -3.24 -6.77 17.40
N GLN A 124 -3.55 -7.16 18.65
CA GLN A 124 -3.08 -6.48 19.88
C GLN A 124 -1.83 -7.13 20.49
N SER A 125 -1.29 -8.18 19.87
CA SER A 125 -0.13 -8.91 20.39
C SER A 125 1.17 -8.28 19.90
N TYR A 126 2.28 -8.43 20.63
CA TYR A 126 3.58 -8.02 20.13
C TYR A 126 4.29 -9.19 19.44
N HIS A 127 4.89 -8.96 18.28
CA HIS A 127 5.70 -9.94 17.55
C HIS A 127 7.00 -9.31 17.01
N ASP A 128 8.14 -9.94 17.26
CA ASP A 128 9.44 -9.44 16.81
C ASP A 128 9.54 -9.32 15.28
N LEU A 129 8.95 -10.27 14.54
CA LEU A 129 8.90 -10.21 13.09
C LEU A 129 8.07 -9.01 12.58
N ALA A 130 6.99 -8.66 13.29
CA ALA A 130 6.16 -7.51 12.95
C ALA A 130 6.90 -6.21 13.16
N LYS A 131 7.67 -6.12 14.25
CA LYS A 131 8.57 -4.99 14.51
C LYS A 131 9.61 -4.87 13.39
N ILE A 132 10.31 -5.94 13.06
CA ILE A 132 11.32 -5.94 11.98
C ILE A 132 10.71 -5.50 10.65
N ALA A 133 9.52 -6.00 10.29
CA ALA A 133 8.84 -5.62 9.06
C ALA A 133 8.54 -4.11 9.00
N LYS A 134 8.02 -3.54 10.08
CA LYS A 134 7.74 -2.10 10.19
C LYS A 134 9.03 -1.27 10.17
N ASP A 135 10.05 -1.69 10.91
CA ASP A 135 11.35 -1.00 10.96
C ASP A 135 12.02 -0.99 9.57
N CYS A 136 11.96 -2.10 8.81
CA CYS A 136 12.46 -2.17 7.45
C CYS A 136 11.68 -1.27 6.49
N ALA A 137 10.35 -1.22 6.61
CA ALA A 137 9.51 -0.37 5.76
C ALA A 137 9.81 1.13 6.01
N ALA A 138 9.92 1.55 7.27
CA ALA A 138 10.34 2.90 7.64
C ALA A 138 11.78 3.20 7.17
N GLY A 139 12.69 2.24 7.30
CA GLY A 139 14.07 2.34 6.81
C GLY A 139 14.15 2.57 5.29
N ALA A 140 13.29 1.92 4.51
CA ALA A 140 13.24 2.11 3.05
C ALA A 140 12.84 3.56 2.69
N VAL A 141 11.85 4.12 3.38
CA VAL A 141 11.44 5.52 3.18
C VAL A 141 12.57 6.48 3.56
N LEU A 142 13.28 6.22 4.67
CA LEU A 142 14.40 7.05 5.10
C LEU A 142 15.52 7.09 4.05
N ILE A 143 15.92 5.93 3.53
CA ILE A 143 16.96 5.83 2.50
C ILE A 143 16.53 6.59 1.24
N ALA A 144 15.29 6.41 0.79
CA ALA A 144 14.77 7.12 -0.38
C ALA A 144 14.72 8.64 -0.17
N SER A 145 14.37 9.08 1.04
CA SER A 145 14.31 10.50 1.40
C SER A 145 15.70 11.15 1.39
N ILE A 146 16.71 10.44 1.90
CA ILE A 146 18.12 10.89 1.82
C ILE A 146 18.56 10.96 0.36
N ALA A 147 18.24 9.95 -0.45
CA ALA A 147 18.58 9.95 -1.88
C ALA A 147 17.93 11.14 -2.62
N ALA A 148 16.63 11.41 -2.37
CA ALA A 148 15.94 12.56 -2.95
C ALA A 148 16.57 13.90 -2.52
N LEU A 149 16.96 14.03 -1.25
CA LEU A 149 17.67 15.20 -0.74
C LEU A 149 19.02 15.42 -1.45
N LEU A 150 19.81 14.36 -1.62
CA LEU A 150 21.09 14.43 -2.32
C LEU A 150 20.93 14.83 -3.79
N VAL A 151 19.94 14.25 -4.48
CA VAL A 151 19.63 14.61 -5.86
C VAL A 151 19.22 16.07 -5.97
N ALA A 152 18.33 16.55 -5.10
CA ALA A 152 17.94 17.95 -5.07
C ALA A 152 19.14 18.88 -4.79
N ALA A 153 20.03 18.51 -3.86
CA ALA A 153 21.24 19.26 -3.55
C ALA A 153 22.18 19.35 -4.76
N PHE A 154 22.45 18.23 -5.45
CA PHE A 154 23.32 18.21 -6.62
C PHE A 154 22.80 19.04 -7.78
N ILE A 155 21.47 19.15 -7.92
CA ILE A 155 20.86 19.96 -8.97
C ILE A 155 20.79 21.45 -8.56
N PHE A 156 20.35 21.75 -7.34
CA PHE A 156 20.09 23.12 -6.92
C PHE A 156 21.35 23.89 -6.51
N ILE A 157 22.35 23.26 -5.88
CA ILE A 157 23.56 23.97 -5.42
C ILE A 157 24.29 24.66 -6.57
N PRO A 158 24.55 24.03 -7.73
CA PRO A 158 25.18 24.71 -8.87
C PRO A 158 24.40 25.93 -9.35
N HIS A 159 23.07 25.84 -9.38
CA HIS A 159 22.20 26.95 -9.79
C HIS A 159 22.17 28.12 -8.79
N LEU A 160 22.59 27.90 -7.53
CA LEU A 160 22.71 28.96 -6.53
C LEU A 160 24.05 29.70 -6.57
N LEU A 161 25.10 29.07 -7.12
CA LEU A 161 26.46 29.60 -7.14
C LEU A 161 26.78 30.37 -8.43
N VAL A 162 25.89 30.32 -9.43
CA VAL A 162 25.99 31.00 -10.72
C VAL A 162 25.09 32.21 -10.74
#